data_AF-R7UUC1-F1
#
_entry.id   AF-R7UUC1-F1
#
_cell.length_a   1.000
_cell.length_b   1.000
_cell.length_c   1.000
_cell.angle_alpha   90.00
_cell.angle_beta   90.00
_cell.angle_gamma   90.00
#
_symmetry.space_group_name_H-M   'P 1'
#
loop_
_entity.id
_entity.type
_entity.pdbx_description
1 polymer ?
#
loop_
_entity_poly.entity_id
_entity_poly.type
_entity_poly.pdbx_seq_one_letter_code
_entity_poly.pdbx_strand_id
1 'polypeptide(L)'
;MTTAARPTFEPARGGTGKGEGDLSALSKQYSARDLPSHTKIKYRQEGQNAAHEVRGRDFRKDLEDRERAVRDKRSDRSGRGKNSSSSKRPRIEQIPAANLDADDPVDNVSVFLIVTWATFEFYFVCFSSLNEDS
;
A
#
# COMPACT_ATOMS: atom_id res chain seq x y z
N MET A 1 20.16 17.38 -41.96
CA MET A 1 19.38 16.93 -40.79
C MET A 1 19.11 18.13 -39.91
N THR A 2 17.85 18.44 -39.56
CA THR A 2 17.47 19.62 -38.77
C THR A 2 17.29 19.26 -37.29
N THR A 3 17.76 20.12 -36.38
CA THR A 3 17.84 19.87 -34.93
C THR A 3 16.61 20.39 -34.18
N ALA A 4 15.46 19.75 -34.36
CA ALA A 4 14.23 20.12 -33.64
C ALA A 4 14.27 19.76 -32.15
N ALA A 5 15.03 18.72 -31.78
CA ALA A 5 15.24 18.35 -30.38
C ALA A 5 16.16 19.37 -29.70
N ARG A 6 15.62 20.13 -28.74
CA ARG A 6 16.37 21.07 -27.90
C ARG A 6 16.16 20.70 -26.42
N PRO A 7 17.20 20.69 -25.58
CA PRO A 7 17.03 20.50 -24.14
C PRO A 7 16.33 21.71 -23.50
N THR A 8 15.50 21.46 -22.49
CA THR A 8 14.91 22.50 -21.63
C THR A 8 15.88 22.81 -20.48
N PHE A 9 16.47 24.02 -20.47
CA PHE A 9 17.35 24.45 -19.37
C PHE A 9 16.59 25.16 -18.24
N GLU A 10 15.43 25.75 -18.56
CA GLU A 10 14.55 26.42 -17.62
C GLU A 10 13.20 25.69 -17.59
N PRO A 11 12.69 25.28 -16.41
CA PRO A 11 11.39 24.65 -16.29
C PRO A 11 10.26 25.70 -16.42
N ALA A 12 9.07 25.26 -16.83
CA ALA A 12 7.89 26.11 -16.82
C ALA A 12 7.55 26.56 -15.38
N ARG A 13 7.29 27.85 -15.19
CA ARG A 13 6.91 28.43 -13.90
C ARG A 13 5.38 28.41 -13.75
N GLY A 14 4.90 27.93 -12.60
CA GLY A 14 3.47 28.03 -12.25
C GLY A 14 3.06 29.48 -11.95
N GLY A 15 1.77 29.79 -12.08
CA GLY A 15 1.18 31.09 -11.81
C GLY A 15 0.30 31.65 -12.93
N THR A 16 0.40 31.09 -14.15
CA THR A 16 -0.35 31.55 -15.33
C THR A 16 -1.39 30.53 -15.82
N GLY A 17 -1.50 29.39 -15.15
CA GLY A 17 -2.41 28.30 -15.50
C GLY A 17 -3.83 28.46 -14.94
N LYS A 18 -4.69 27.49 -15.29
CA LYS A 18 -6.05 27.40 -14.77
C LYS A 18 -6.02 27.31 -13.24
N GLY A 19 -6.66 28.27 -12.57
CA GLY A 19 -6.79 28.28 -11.09
C GLY A 19 -5.63 28.92 -10.32
N GLU A 20 -4.63 29.50 -11.01
CA GLU A 20 -3.44 30.06 -10.35
C GLU A 20 -3.44 31.60 -10.26
N GLY A 21 -4.29 32.28 -11.02
CA GLY A 21 -4.41 33.74 -11.07
C GLY A 21 -5.83 34.23 -10.81
N ASP A 22 -6.42 34.90 -11.80
CA ASP A 22 -7.75 35.50 -11.68
C ASP A 22 -8.87 34.44 -11.59
N LEU A 23 -9.47 34.32 -10.40
CA LEU A 23 -10.72 33.60 -10.13
C LEU A 23 -11.93 34.21 -10.86
N SER A 24 -11.77 35.30 -11.62
CA SER A 24 -12.84 35.96 -12.38
C SER A 24 -12.98 35.37 -13.80
N ALA A 25 -11.89 34.86 -14.38
CA ALA A 25 -11.88 34.18 -15.67
C ALA A 25 -12.08 32.66 -15.53
N LEU A 26 -13.03 32.25 -14.67
CA LEU A 26 -13.31 30.85 -14.39
C LEU A 26 -13.81 30.13 -15.64
N SER A 27 -13.00 29.22 -16.17
CA SER A 27 -13.42 28.32 -17.24
C SER A 27 -14.48 27.35 -16.72
N LYS A 28 -15.56 27.14 -17.48
CA LYS A 28 -16.60 26.12 -17.18
C LYS A 28 -16.16 24.67 -17.45
N GLN A 29 -14.88 24.46 -17.70
CA GLN A 29 -14.31 23.15 -18.01
C GLN A 29 -13.92 22.46 -16.71
N TYR A 30 -14.51 21.30 -16.45
CA TYR A 30 -14.18 20.46 -15.30
C TYR A 30 -13.74 19.08 -15.80
N SER A 31 -12.73 18.50 -15.18
CA SER A 31 -12.33 17.12 -15.42
C SER A 31 -13.17 16.15 -14.60
N ALA A 32 -13.26 14.89 -15.03
CA ALA A 32 -13.89 13.83 -14.22
C ALA A 32 -13.20 13.67 -12.83
N ARG A 33 -11.94 14.09 -12.70
CA ARG A 33 -11.19 14.09 -11.43
C ARG A 33 -11.57 15.22 -10.48
N ASP A 34 -12.14 16.31 -11.01
CA ASP A 34 -12.51 17.49 -10.23
C ASP A 34 -13.94 17.39 -9.68
N LEU A 35 -14.65 16.30 -10.02
CA LEU A 35 -15.94 15.99 -9.44
C LEU A 35 -15.80 15.76 -7.93
N PRO A 36 -16.82 16.10 -7.13
CA PRO A 36 -16.75 15.96 -5.68
C PRO A 36 -16.37 14.55 -5.24
N SER A 37 -15.21 14.43 -4.60
CA SER A 37 -14.69 13.20 -4.01
C SER A 37 -14.03 13.50 -2.67
N HIS A 38 -14.16 12.59 -1.70
CA HIS A 38 -13.62 12.75 -0.34
C HIS A 38 -13.96 14.10 0.32
N THR A 39 -15.23 14.50 0.27
CA THR A 39 -15.73 15.77 0.83
C THR A 39 -15.70 15.85 2.36
N LYS A 40 -15.35 14.76 3.05
CA LYS A 40 -15.26 14.67 4.50
C LYS A 40 -13.86 14.26 4.92
N ILE A 41 -13.18 15.13 5.67
CA ILE A 41 -11.86 14.85 6.26
C ILE A 41 -12.06 14.00 7.52
N LYS A 42 -11.27 12.93 7.64
CA LYS A 42 -11.26 12.07 8.84
C LYS A 42 -10.32 12.66 9.89
N TYR A 43 -10.80 12.74 11.13
CA TYR A 43 -9.98 13.12 12.28
C TYR A 43 -9.43 11.89 12.99
N ARG A 44 -8.21 12.01 13.51
CA ARG A 44 -7.61 10.99 14.38
C ARG A 44 -8.43 10.89 15.66
N GLN A 45 -8.92 9.70 15.97
CA GLN A 45 -9.62 9.41 17.22
C GLN A 45 -8.62 9.11 18.34
N GLU A 46 -9.12 9.09 19.58
CA GLU A 46 -8.39 8.57 20.74
C GLU A 46 -7.90 7.13 20.45
N GLY A 47 -6.67 6.83 20.86
CA GLY A 47 -5.96 5.59 20.53
C GLY A 47 -5.34 5.54 19.12
N GLN A 48 -5.64 6.49 18.22
CA GLN A 48 -5.02 6.60 16.89
C GLN A 48 -3.88 7.62 16.82
N ASN A 49 -3.22 7.87 17.97
CA ASN A 49 -2.27 8.96 18.16
C ASN A 49 -2.93 10.33 17.91
N ALA A 50 -4.00 10.62 18.66
CA ALA A 50 -4.58 11.95 18.65
C ALA A 50 -3.56 12.99 19.15
N ALA A 51 -3.67 14.23 18.67
CA ALA A 51 -2.66 15.27 18.97
C ALA A 51 -2.52 15.55 20.47
N HIS A 52 -3.57 15.36 21.27
CA HIS A 52 -3.52 15.55 22.72
C HIS A 52 -2.72 14.42 23.42
N GLU A 53 -2.89 13.17 23.01
CA GLU A 53 -2.12 12.02 23.53
C GLU A 53 -0.64 12.13 23.15
N VAL A 54 -0.35 12.55 21.91
CA VAL A 54 1.03 12.75 21.44
C VAL A 54 1.74 13.82 22.27
N ARG A 55 1.06 14.91 22.66
CA ARG A 55 1.67 16.00 23.43
C ARG A 55 1.99 15.62 24.87
N GLY A 56 1.22 14.72 25.48
CA GLY A 56 1.41 14.30 26.87
C GLY A 56 2.30 13.07 27.07
N ARG A 57 2.84 12.47 25.99
CA ARG A 57 3.62 11.23 26.07
C ARG A 57 5.11 11.47 26.13
N ASP A 58 5.76 10.79 27.07
CA ASP A 58 7.22 10.71 27.15
C ASP A 58 7.78 9.65 26.20
N PHE A 59 8.02 10.03 24.94
CA PHE A 59 8.50 9.10 23.91
C PHE A 59 9.82 8.42 24.24
N ARG A 60 10.71 9.09 24.99
CA ARG A 60 12.02 8.53 25.35
C ARG A 60 11.87 7.30 26.25
N LYS A 61 10.98 7.38 27.24
CA LYS A 61 10.74 6.30 28.20
C LYS A 61 9.99 5.14 27.55
N ASP A 62 8.91 5.42 26.82
CA ASP A 62 8.12 4.40 26.12
C ASP A 62 8.95 3.65 25.05
N LEU A 63 9.88 4.35 24.38
CA LEU A 63 10.83 3.72 23.46
C LEU A 63 11.80 2.80 24.20
N GLU A 64 12.44 3.27 25.27
CA GLU A 64 13.38 2.45 26.06
C GLU A 64 12.71 1.20 26.63
N ASP A 65 11.49 1.33 27.17
CA ASP A 65 10.72 0.22 27.73
C ASP A 65 10.36 -0.82 26.64
N ARG A 66 9.98 -0.36 25.44
CA ARG A 66 9.72 -1.26 24.29
C ARG A 66 10.99 -1.94 23.80
N GLU A 67 12.11 -1.23 23.74
CA GLU A 67 13.40 -1.81 23.35
C GLU A 67 13.87 -2.87 24.35
N ARG A 68 13.74 -2.62 25.66
CA ARG A 68 14.02 -3.61 26.71
C ARG A 68 13.13 -4.84 26.54
N ALA A 69 11.82 -4.67 26.39
CA ALA A 69 10.89 -5.78 26.19
C ALA A 69 11.19 -6.61 24.92
N VAL A 70 11.61 -5.97 23.82
CA VAL A 70 12.03 -6.66 22.59
C VAL A 70 13.35 -7.40 22.81
N ARG A 71 14.30 -6.82 23.53
CA ARG A 71 15.58 -7.45 23.86
C ARG A 71 15.37 -8.70 24.70
N ASP A 72 14.53 -8.64 25.73
CA ASP A 72 14.25 -9.76 26.63
C ASP A 72 13.55 -10.91 25.87
N LYS A 73 12.59 -10.58 24.99
CA LYS A 73 11.96 -11.56 24.07
C LYS A 73 12.97 -12.20 23.11
N ARG A 74 13.99 -11.46 22.66
CA ARG A 74 15.06 -12.00 21.80
C ARG A 74 16.01 -12.90 22.57
N SER A 75 16.38 -12.56 23.81
CA SER A 75 17.25 -13.42 24.63
C SER A 75 16.58 -14.74 24.99
N ASP A 76 15.28 -14.75 25.27
CA ASP A 76 14.53 -15.96 25.61
C ASP A 76 14.45 -16.93 24.40
N ARG A 77 14.26 -16.38 23.18
CA ARG A 77 14.33 -17.15 21.92
C ARG A 77 15.76 -17.58 21.56
N SER A 78 16.78 -16.82 21.94
CA SER A 78 18.20 -17.17 21.73
C SER A 78 18.70 -18.27 22.67
N GLY A 79 18.00 -18.57 23.77
CA GLY A 79 18.35 -19.62 24.73
C GLY A 79 17.99 -21.03 24.26
N ARG A 80 17.09 -21.17 23.28
CA ARG A 80 16.58 -22.45 22.75
C ARG A 80 17.27 -22.89 21.45
N GLY A 81 18.57 -22.66 21.31
CA GLY A 81 19.26 -22.93 20.04
C GLY A 81 20.79 -22.97 20.07
N LYS A 82 21.42 -23.32 21.20
CA LYS A 82 22.88 -23.52 21.29
C LYS A 82 23.20 -24.89 21.88
N ASN A 83 22.80 -25.97 21.19
CA ASN A 83 23.43 -27.27 21.38
C ASN A 83 23.30 -28.18 20.14
N SER A 84 24.13 -27.95 19.12
CA SER A 84 24.57 -29.01 18.21
C SER A 84 25.89 -28.62 17.53
N SER A 85 26.97 -29.03 18.21
CA SER A 85 28.23 -29.52 17.65
C SER A 85 28.64 -29.11 16.22
N SER A 86 29.69 -28.28 16.18
CA SER A 86 30.83 -28.40 15.27
C SER A 86 30.94 -29.75 14.54
N SER A 87 30.62 -29.79 13.25
CA SER A 87 31.28 -30.67 12.26
C SER A 87 30.86 -30.32 10.83
N LYS A 88 31.87 -29.96 10.02
CA LYS A 88 31.91 -30.00 8.54
C LYS A 88 31.27 -28.83 7.79
N ARG A 89 32.11 -27.83 7.52
CA ARG A 89 32.07 -27.10 6.24
C ARG A 89 32.22 -28.12 5.10
N PRO A 90 31.48 -27.94 4.00
CA PRO A 90 32.18 -27.80 2.73
C PRO A 90 31.86 -26.43 2.11
N ARG A 91 32.94 -25.75 1.76
CA ARG A 91 32.97 -24.53 0.95
C ARG A 91 32.36 -24.82 -0.42
N ILE A 92 31.28 -24.13 -0.80
CA ILE A 92 30.90 -23.94 -2.20
C ILE A 92 30.53 -22.46 -2.40
N GLU A 93 31.39 -21.75 -3.11
CA GLU A 93 31.13 -20.42 -3.64
C GLU A 93 30.26 -20.56 -4.89
N GLN A 94 29.00 -20.13 -4.87
CA GLN A 94 28.28 -19.59 -6.04
C GLN A 94 26.91 -18.99 -5.66
N ILE A 95 26.71 -17.74 -6.09
CA ILE A 95 25.58 -16.79 -5.99
C ILE A 95 24.37 -17.34 -6.80
N PRO A 96 23.04 -17.06 -6.54
CA PRO A 96 22.45 -15.75 -6.23
C PRO A 96 21.36 -15.69 -5.15
N ALA A 97 21.09 -14.44 -4.75
CA ALA A 97 19.99 -13.99 -3.89
C ALA A 97 18.60 -14.23 -4.51
N ALA A 98 18.19 -15.49 -4.60
CA ALA A 98 16.95 -15.90 -5.27
C ALA A 98 15.83 -16.37 -4.32
N ASN A 99 15.83 -15.96 -3.05
CA ASN A 99 14.72 -16.29 -2.12
C ASN A 99 14.35 -15.12 -1.19
N LEU A 100 14.44 -13.88 -1.68
CA LEU A 100 14.02 -12.66 -0.96
C LEU A 100 12.63 -12.15 -1.39
N ASP A 101 11.83 -12.99 -2.05
CA ASP A 101 10.49 -12.65 -2.50
C ASP A 101 9.57 -13.88 -2.38
N ALA A 102 9.16 -14.18 -1.15
CA ALA A 102 8.29 -15.31 -0.83
C ALA A 102 7.06 -14.88 -0.02
N ASP A 103 6.55 -13.68 -0.26
CA ASP A 103 5.26 -13.21 0.26
C ASP A 103 4.51 -12.42 -0.83
N ASP A 104 4.32 -13.04 -2.00
CA ASP A 104 3.29 -12.59 -2.96
C ASP A 104 1.95 -13.25 -2.58
N PRO A 105 0.95 -12.50 -2.09
CA PRO A 105 -0.35 -13.06 -1.73
C PRO A 105 -1.11 -13.49 -2.99
N VAL A 106 -1.18 -14.81 -3.22
CA VAL A 106 -2.08 -15.44 -4.19
C VAL A 106 -3.52 -15.34 -3.67
N ASP A 107 -4.15 -14.17 -3.82
CA ASP A 107 -5.58 -13.99 -3.55
C ASP A 107 -6.32 -13.20 -4.63
N ASN A 108 -5.69 -12.93 -5.78
CA ASN A 108 -6.37 -12.32 -6.92
C ASN A 108 -7.10 -13.34 -7.82
N VAL A 109 -6.92 -14.64 -7.55
CA VAL A 109 -7.61 -15.72 -8.30
C VAL A 109 -8.88 -16.17 -7.57
N SER A 110 -8.91 -16.11 -6.23
CA SER A 110 -10.07 -16.53 -5.42
C SER A 110 -11.22 -15.54 -5.54
N VAL A 111 -10.97 -14.23 -5.46
CA VAL A 111 -12.02 -13.21 -5.59
C VAL A 111 -12.58 -13.17 -7.02
N PHE A 112 -11.71 -13.34 -8.04
CA PHE A 112 -12.18 -13.42 -9.42
C PHE A 112 -13.00 -14.67 -9.65
N LEU A 113 -12.59 -15.85 -9.15
CA LEU A 113 -13.39 -17.08 -9.21
C LEU A 113 -14.69 -17.00 -8.40
N ILE A 114 -14.69 -16.39 -7.23
CA ILE A 114 -15.90 -16.25 -6.39
C ILE A 114 -16.90 -15.31 -7.05
N VAL A 115 -16.43 -14.17 -7.56
CA VAL A 115 -17.31 -13.20 -8.25
C VAL A 115 -17.79 -13.78 -9.58
N THR A 116 -16.92 -14.42 -10.36
CA THR A 116 -17.34 -15.05 -11.63
C THR A 116 -18.25 -16.25 -11.40
N TRP A 117 -18.02 -17.08 -10.39
CA TRP A 117 -18.90 -18.20 -10.02
C TRP A 117 -20.25 -17.71 -9.52
N ALA A 118 -20.29 -16.66 -8.68
CA ALA A 118 -21.55 -16.05 -8.23
C ALA A 118 -22.33 -15.41 -9.39
N THR A 119 -21.64 -14.76 -10.34
CA THR A 119 -22.31 -14.24 -11.54
C THR A 119 -22.79 -15.36 -12.48
N PHE A 120 -22.06 -16.47 -12.57
CA PHE A 120 -22.43 -17.60 -13.41
C PHE A 120 -23.65 -18.36 -12.85
N GLU A 121 -23.68 -18.61 -11.52
CA GLU A 121 -24.84 -19.18 -10.83
C GLU A 121 -26.08 -18.28 -10.95
N PHE A 122 -25.93 -16.98 -10.75
CA PHE A 122 -27.05 -16.04 -10.88
C PHE A 122 -27.61 -16.00 -12.32
N TYR A 123 -26.73 -16.10 -13.33
CA TYR A 123 -27.14 -16.15 -14.73
C TYR A 123 -27.78 -17.50 -15.10
N PHE A 124 -27.28 -18.61 -14.55
CA PHE A 124 -27.85 -19.94 -14.79
C PHE A 124 -29.25 -20.08 -14.17
N VAL A 125 -29.46 -19.60 -12.94
CA VAL A 125 -30.77 -19.60 -12.27
C VAL A 125 -31.77 -18.70 -13.02
N CYS A 126 -31.37 -17.51 -13.47
CA CYS A 126 -32.25 -16.63 -14.26
C CYS A 126 -32.54 -17.18 -15.67
N PHE A 127 -31.60 -17.88 -16.31
CA PHE A 127 -31.77 -18.39 -17.67
C PHE A 127 -32.56 -19.70 -17.73
N SER A 128 -32.45 -20.56 -16.71
CA SER A 128 -33.31 -21.75 -16.58
C SER A 128 -34.77 -21.38 -16.30
N SER A 129 -35.01 -20.36 -15.45
CA SER A 129 -36.37 -19.92 -15.14
C SER A 129 -37.09 -19.25 -16.33
N LEU A 130 -36.36 -18.87 -17.39
CA LEU A 130 -36.93 -18.27 -18.61
C LEU A 130 -37.21 -19.30 -19.73
N ASN A 131 -36.82 -20.56 -19.55
CA ASN A 131 -37.03 -21.64 -20.53
C ASN A 131 -38.14 -22.64 -20.12
N GLU A 132 -38.82 -22.45 -18.98
CA GLU A 132 -39.93 -23.29 -18.53
C GLU A 132 -41.33 -22.75 -18.90
N ASP A 133 -41.42 -21.59 -19.55
CA ASP A 133 -42.68 -21.00 -20.04
C ASP A 133 -42.81 -21.07 -21.58
N SER A 134 -42.62 -22.24 -22.20
CA SER A 134 -43.06 -22.49 -23.59
C SER A 134 -43.61 -23.89 -23.81
#